data_AF-A0A2D4TMU4-F1
#
_entry.id   AF-A0A2D4TMU4-F1
#
_cell.length_a   1.000
_cell.length_b   1.000
_cell.length_c   1.000
_cell.angle_alpha   90.00
_cell.angle_beta   90.00
_cell.angle_gamma   90.00
#
_symmetry.space_group_name_H-M   'P 1'
#
loop_
_entity.id
_entity.type
_entity.pdbx_description
1 polymer ?
#
loop_
_entity_poly.entity_id
_entity_poly.type
_entity_poly.pdbx_seq_one_letter_code
_entity_poly.pdbx_strand_id
1 'polypeptide(L)'
;MINFTDYNNNAQKAANQGMETFLNWQKQALENTLSMVEEGLAVQVKNLNETRQQYQNWEQNMNRELDSQKNQYKSMVLKFTETYWPESKNQFEQAEKLYEQNIGGMIDKTRDMVGSTIERNIETTLTFEKEWLNKLRENYTSGADNLRKQYDMMTSLQSEKKEASAKKPVAKPETTK
;
A
#
# COMPACT_ATOMS: atom_id res chain seq x y z
N MET A 1 26.11 43.34 -34.33
CA MET A 1 26.31 41.93 -34.74
C MET A 1 26.06 41.09 -33.50
N ILE A 2 25.06 40.20 -33.49
CA ILE A 2 24.85 39.30 -32.35
C ILE A 2 26.04 38.33 -32.31
N ASN A 3 26.71 38.24 -31.17
CA ASN A 3 27.75 37.26 -30.96
C ASN A 3 27.09 35.87 -30.90
N PHE A 4 27.15 35.13 -32.01
CA PHE A 4 26.52 33.82 -32.16
C PHE A 4 26.94 32.84 -31.06
N THR A 5 28.15 32.98 -30.53
CA THR A 5 28.67 32.18 -29.42
C THR A 5 27.91 32.45 -28.12
N ASP A 6 27.69 33.72 -27.78
CA ASP A 6 26.96 34.11 -26.55
C ASP A 6 25.49 33.71 -26.63
N TYR A 7 24.87 33.88 -27.80
CA TYR A 7 23.49 33.43 -28.03
C TYR A 7 23.35 31.91 -27.81
N ASN A 8 24.28 31.13 -28.35
CA ASN A 8 24.25 29.68 -28.26
C ASN A 8 24.52 29.17 -26.83
N ASN A 9 25.44 29.80 -26.11
CA ASN A 9 25.72 29.49 -24.70
C ASN A 9 24.52 29.81 -23.80
N ASN A 10 23.85 30.95 -24.04
CA ASN A 10 22.66 31.32 -23.29
C ASN A 10 21.48 30.39 -23.60
N ALA A 11 21.29 29.99 -24.85
CA ALA A 11 20.27 29.02 -25.24
C ALA A 11 20.50 27.64 -24.59
N GLN A 12 21.74 27.16 -24.56
CA GLN A 12 22.10 25.89 -23.93
C GLN A 12 21.94 25.94 -22.41
N LYS A 13 22.29 27.06 -21.77
CA LYS A 13 22.02 27.31 -20.34
C LYS A 13 20.53 27.30 -20.04
N ALA A 14 19.71 27.98 -20.84
CA ALA A 14 18.25 28.02 -20.66
C ALA A 14 17.63 26.62 -20.84
N ALA A 15 18.11 25.84 -21.81
CA ALA A 15 17.66 24.46 -22.00
C ALA A 15 18.00 23.57 -20.78
N ASN A 16 19.21 23.68 -20.24
CA ASN A 16 19.63 22.91 -19.05
C ASN A 16 18.76 23.26 -17.84
N GLN A 17 18.55 24.56 -17.60
CA GLN A 17 17.70 25.05 -16.50
C GLN A 17 16.24 24.61 -16.66
N GLY A 18 15.71 24.64 -17.89
CA GLY A 18 14.37 24.16 -18.20
C GLY A 18 14.20 22.67 -17.93
N MET A 19 15.18 21.84 -18.31
CA MET A 19 15.16 20.40 -18.06
C MET A 19 15.25 20.08 -16.57
N GLU A 20 16.12 20.77 -15.83
CA GLU A 20 16.24 20.61 -14.38
C GLU A 20 14.94 20.99 -13.67
N THR A 21 14.33 22.11 -14.05
CA THR A 21 13.04 22.55 -13.53
C THR A 21 11.95 21.52 -13.80
N PHE A 22 11.89 20.99 -15.03
CA PHE A 22 10.92 19.98 -15.42
C PHE A 22 11.05 18.69 -14.60
N LEU A 23 12.27 18.15 -14.48
CA LEU A 23 12.53 16.92 -13.71
C LEU A 23 12.20 17.11 -12.22
N ASN A 24 12.57 18.27 -11.64
CA ASN A 24 12.25 18.58 -10.26
C ASN A 24 10.74 18.66 -10.02
N TRP A 25 10.00 19.29 -10.94
CA TRP A 25 8.55 19.37 -10.86
C TRP A 25 7.89 18.00 -10.97
N GLN A 26 8.36 17.14 -11.89
CA GLN A 26 7.87 15.76 -11.98
C GLN A 26 8.14 14.95 -10.70
N LYS A 27 9.33 15.07 -10.13
CA LYS A 27 9.70 14.37 -8.89
C LYS A 27 8.84 14.83 -7.72
N GLN A 28 8.61 16.15 -7.60
CA GLN A 28 7.77 16.70 -6.54
C GLN A 28 6.29 16.29 -6.71
N ALA A 29 5.77 16.32 -7.93
CA ALA A 29 4.39 15.89 -8.21
C ALA A 29 4.18 14.39 -7.89
N LEU A 30 5.17 13.56 -8.23
CA LEU A 30 5.15 12.14 -7.89
C LEU A 30 5.18 11.94 -6.37
N GLU A 31 6.12 12.58 -5.66
CA GLU A 31 6.26 12.38 -4.22
C GLU A 31 5.02 12.87 -3.46
N ASN A 32 4.44 14.00 -3.86
CA ASN A 32 3.18 14.48 -3.30
C ASN A 32 2.05 13.46 -3.50
N THR A 33 1.95 12.87 -4.69
CA THR A 33 0.92 11.87 -5.00
C THR A 33 1.12 10.60 -4.17
N LEU A 34 2.36 10.09 -4.10
CA LEU A 34 2.68 8.89 -3.33
C LEU A 34 2.44 9.11 -1.84
N SER A 35 2.84 10.26 -1.29
CA SER A 35 2.60 10.63 0.10
C SER A 35 1.11 10.64 0.44
N MET A 36 0.26 11.21 -0.43
CA MET A 36 -1.20 11.19 -0.23
C MET A 36 -1.76 9.77 -0.18
N VAL A 37 -1.26 8.87 -1.03
CA VAL A 37 -1.69 7.47 -1.00
C VAL A 37 -1.18 6.75 0.24
N GLU A 38 0.06 6.99 0.65
CA GLU A 38 0.65 6.43 1.88
C GLU A 38 -0.11 6.90 3.14
N GLU A 39 -0.51 8.16 3.21
CA GLU A 39 -1.37 8.70 4.27
C GLU A 39 -2.75 8.01 4.28
N GLY A 40 -3.36 7.84 3.11
CA GLY A 40 -4.63 7.12 2.97
C GLY A 40 -4.54 5.66 3.46
N LEU A 41 -3.46 4.96 3.08
CA LEU A 41 -3.16 3.60 3.53
C LEU A 41 -2.97 3.56 5.06
N ALA A 42 -2.26 4.53 5.63
CA ALA A 42 -2.06 4.62 7.07
C ALA A 42 -3.38 4.82 7.83
N VAL A 43 -4.29 5.66 7.32
CA VAL A 43 -5.63 5.83 7.88
C VAL A 43 -6.43 4.54 7.78
N GLN A 44 -6.38 3.83 6.66
CA GLN A 44 -7.06 2.55 6.48
C GLN A 44 -6.57 1.51 7.49
N VAL A 45 -5.25 1.38 7.66
CA VAL A 45 -4.63 0.47 8.65
C VAL A 45 -5.08 0.82 10.07
N LYS A 46 -5.11 2.11 10.41
CA LYS A 46 -5.58 2.59 11.71
C LYS A 46 -7.04 2.21 11.95
N ASN A 47 -7.94 2.54 11.01
CA ASN A 47 -9.37 2.24 11.13
C ASN A 47 -9.64 0.73 11.22
N LEU A 48 -8.87 -0.09 10.49
CA LEU A 48 -8.95 -1.54 10.59
C LEU A 48 -8.57 -2.03 11.99
N ASN A 49 -7.50 -1.51 12.58
CA ASN A 49 -7.09 -1.87 13.93
C ASN A 49 -8.11 -1.44 14.99
N GLU A 50 -8.67 -0.23 14.88
CA GLU A 50 -9.73 0.23 15.79
C GLU A 50 -10.97 -0.65 15.69
N THR A 51 -11.37 -1.01 14.47
CA THR A 51 -12.53 -1.88 14.22
C THR A 51 -12.28 -3.29 14.78
N ARG A 52 -11.08 -3.85 14.61
CA ARG A 52 -10.69 -5.14 15.22
C ARG A 52 -10.84 -5.11 16.74
N GLN A 53 -10.33 -4.06 17.39
CA GLN A 53 -10.46 -3.92 18.84
C GLN A 53 -11.91 -3.80 19.30
N GLN A 54 -12.72 -3.00 18.60
CA GLN A 54 -14.15 -2.87 18.90
C GLN A 54 -14.87 -4.22 18.78
N TYR A 55 -14.59 -4.97 17.72
CA TYR A 55 -15.17 -6.29 17.51
C TYR A 55 -14.76 -7.29 18.60
N GLN A 56 -13.48 -7.35 18.95
CA GLN A 56 -12.97 -8.20 20.03
C GLN A 56 -13.62 -7.88 21.37
N ASN A 57 -13.75 -6.59 21.70
CA ASN A 57 -14.41 -6.16 22.94
C ASN A 57 -15.90 -6.52 22.94
N TRP A 58 -16.58 -6.31 21.81
CA TRP A 58 -17.99 -6.67 21.65
C TRP A 58 -18.19 -8.19 21.80
N GLU A 59 -17.36 -8.99 21.13
CA GLU A 59 -17.39 -10.45 21.20
C GLU A 59 -17.16 -10.96 22.62
N GLN A 60 -16.14 -10.45 23.32
CA GLN A 60 -15.87 -10.83 24.71
C GLN A 60 -17.04 -10.51 25.64
N ASN A 61 -17.66 -9.34 25.47
CA ASN A 61 -18.82 -8.93 26.26
C ASN A 61 -20.03 -9.81 25.98
N MET A 62 -20.32 -10.09 24.70
CA MET A 62 -21.42 -10.96 24.29
C MET A 62 -21.23 -12.38 24.80
N ASN A 63 -20.04 -12.95 24.68
CA ASN A 63 -19.74 -14.29 25.18
C ASN A 63 -19.91 -14.36 26.70
N ARG A 64 -19.44 -13.34 27.45
CA ARG A 64 -19.62 -13.28 28.91
C ARG A 64 -21.11 -13.24 29.30
N GLU A 65 -21.91 -12.41 28.63
CA GLU A 65 -23.34 -12.30 28.91
C GLU A 65 -24.09 -13.59 28.56
N LEU A 66 -23.78 -14.18 27.39
CA LEU A 66 -24.36 -15.44 26.96
C LEU A 66 -24.03 -16.58 27.93
N ASP A 67 -22.77 -16.71 28.34
CA ASP A 67 -22.34 -17.73 29.30
C ASP A 67 -23.02 -17.54 30.65
N SER A 68 -23.17 -16.29 31.11
CA SER A 68 -23.90 -15.97 32.34
C SER A 68 -25.35 -16.44 32.25
N GLN A 69 -26.07 -16.05 31.19
CA GLN A 69 -27.47 -16.42 31.00
C GLN A 69 -27.67 -17.92 30.82
N LYS A 70 -26.79 -18.57 30.05
CA LYS A 70 -26.78 -20.03 29.87
C LYS A 70 -26.61 -20.74 31.21
N ASN A 71 -25.64 -20.31 32.03
CA ASN A 71 -25.39 -20.91 33.34
C ASN A 71 -26.57 -20.69 34.31
N GLN A 72 -27.21 -19.51 34.29
CA GLN A 72 -28.41 -19.25 35.07
C GLN A 72 -29.57 -20.16 34.65
N TYR A 73 -29.83 -20.27 33.35
CA TYR A 73 -30.87 -21.15 32.80
C TYR A 73 -30.63 -22.61 33.17
N LYS A 74 -29.39 -23.10 32.95
CA LYS A 74 -28.98 -24.45 33.34
C LYS A 74 -29.26 -24.73 34.82
N SER A 75 -28.85 -23.81 35.70
CA SER A 75 -29.09 -23.92 37.14
C SER A 75 -30.57 -24.00 37.47
N MET A 76 -31.41 -23.20 36.82
CA MET A 76 -32.86 -23.21 37.02
C MET A 76 -33.50 -24.52 36.54
N VAL A 77 -33.14 -25.01 35.36
CA VAL A 77 -33.64 -26.28 34.81
C VAL A 77 -33.21 -27.46 35.67
N LEU A 78 -31.96 -27.49 36.13
CA LEU A 78 -31.48 -28.54 37.03
C LEU A 78 -32.27 -28.54 38.35
N LYS A 79 -32.48 -27.38 38.98
CA LYS A 79 -33.31 -27.30 40.19
C LYS A 79 -34.75 -27.76 39.95
N PHE A 80 -35.35 -27.35 38.84
CA PHE A 80 -36.72 -27.74 38.49
C PHE A 80 -36.83 -29.26 38.29
N THR A 81 -35.91 -29.84 37.51
CA THR A 81 -35.88 -31.28 37.25
C THR A 81 -35.58 -32.08 38.52
N GLU A 82 -34.64 -31.65 39.36
CA GLU A 82 -34.40 -32.26 40.67
C GLU A 82 -35.65 -32.26 41.58
N THR A 83 -36.46 -31.20 41.52
CA THR A 83 -37.63 -31.03 42.39
C THR A 83 -38.85 -31.79 41.88
N TYR A 84 -39.12 -31.74 40.58
CA TYR A 84 -40.41 -32.17 40.01
C TYR A 84 -40.31 -33.34 39.03
N TRP A 85 -39.13 -33.62 38.48
CA TRP A 85 -38.92 -34.72 37.52
C TRP A 85 -37.48 -35.28 37.60
N PRO A 86 -37.13 -36.00 38.67
CA PRO A 86 -35.76 -36.44 38.93
C PRO A 86 -35.21 -37.36 37.84
N GLU A 87 -36.07 -38.19 37.23
CA GLU A 87 -35.70 -39.18 36.22
C GLU A 87 -35.18 -38.55 34.91
N SER A 88 -35.46 -37.26 34.67
CA SER A 88 -35.06 -36.53 33.45
C SER A 88 -33.71 -35.85 33.55
N LYS A 89 -33.16 -35.71 34.77
CA LYS A 89 -31.92 -34.96 35.01
C LYS A 89 -30.77 -35.42 34.09
N ASN A 90 -30.55 -36.72 34.01
CA ASN A 90 -29.52 -37.30 33.14
C ASN A 90 -29.76 -37.00 31.65
N GLN A 91 -31.01 -36.93 31.20
CA GLN A 91 -31.34 -36.64 29.80
C GLN A 91 -31.01 -35.18 29.46
N PHE A 92 -31.31 -34.24 30.36
CA PHE A 92 -30.94 -32.83 30.19
C PHE A 92 -29.42 -32.63 30.15
N GLU A 93 -28.68 -33.23 31.08
CA GLU A 93 -27.22 -33.13 31.12
C GLU A 93 -26.56 -33.75 29.88
N GLN A 94 -27.11 -34.86 29.34
CA GLN A 94 -26.63 -35.46 28.10
C GLN A 94 -26.94 -34.60 26.88
N ALA A 95 -28.15 -34.04 26.78
CA ALA A 95 -28.55 -33.16 25.69
C ALA A 95 -27.67 -31.90 25.64
N GLU A 96 -27.36 -31.32 26.81
CA GLU A 96 -26.48 -30.17 26.92
C GLU A 96 -25.06 -30.50 26.46
N LYS A 97 -24.48 -31.62 26.93
CA LYS A 97 -23.15 -32.08 26.47
C LYS A 97 -23.10 -32.26 24.96
N LEU A 98 -24.14 -32.87 24.37
CA LEU A 98 -24.22 -33.05 22.92
C LEU A 98 -24.29 -31.72 22.17
N TYR A 99 -25.03 -30.75 22.70
CA TYR A 99 -25.12 -29.42 22.12
C TYR A 99 -23.78 -28.67 22.18
N GLU A 100 -23.12 -28.67 23.34
CA GLU A 100 -21.80 -28.04 23.51
C GLU A 100 -20.74 -28.66 22.61
N GLN A 101 -20.68 -30.00 22.56
CA GLN A 101 -19.65 -30.71 21.81
C GLN A 101 -19.85 -30.59 20.30
N ASN A 102 -21.09 -30.66 19.81
CA ASN A 102 -21.36 -30.67 18.37
C ASN A 102 -21.57 -29.27 17.81
N ILE A 103 -22.47 -28.49 18.42
CA ILE A 103 -22.88 -27.18 17.86
C ILE A 103 -21.90 -26.10 18.32
N GLY A 104 -21.57 -26.04 19.61
CA GLY A 104 -20.61 -25.06 20.14
C GLY A 104 -19.25 -25.18 19.45
N GLY A 105 -18.67 -26.39 19.44
CA GLY A 105 -17.38 -26.63 18.79
C GLY A 105 -17.36 -26.41 17.26
N MET A 106 -18.48 -26.59 16.56
CA MET A 106 -18.56 -26.27 15.13
C MET A 106 -18.66 -24.76 14.87
N ILE A 107 -19.41 -24.04 15.69
CA ILE A 107 -19.54 -22.57 15.60
C ILE A 107 -18.17 -21.91 15.82
N ASP A 108 -17.44 -22.31 16.87
CA ASP A 108 -16.13 -21.75 17.18
C ASP A 108 -15.13 -21.96 16.03
N LYS A 109 -15.04 -23.20 15.51
CA LYS A 109 -14.16 -23.51 14.36
C LYS A 109 -14.53 -22.73 13.10
N THR A 110 -15.83 -22.57 12.83
CA THR A 110 -16.29 -21.81 11.66
C THR A 110 -15.96 -20.34 11.80
N ARG A 111 -16.15 -19.78 13.00
CA ARG A 111 -15.77 -18.40 13.33
C ARG A 111 -14.27 -18.17 13.15
N ASP A 112 -13.43 -19.03 13.70
CA ASP A 112 -11.96 -18.94 13.56
C ASP A 112 -11.53 -19.01 12.09
N MET A 113 -12.11 -19.92 11.31
CA MET A 113 -11.80 -20.07 9.89
C MET A 113 -12.18 -18.83 9.08
N VAL A 114 -13.38 -18.28 9.31
CA VAL A 114 -13.84 -17.08 8.61
C VAL A 114 -13.03 -15.86 9.03
N GLY A 115 -12.78 -15.68 10.33
CA GLY A 115 -11.98 -14.59 10.88
C GLY A 115 -10.57 -14.57 10.31
N SER A 116 -9.87 -15.70 10.39
CA SER A 116 -8.51 -15.85 9.84
C SER A 116 -8.45 -15.66 8.31
N THR A 117 -9.47 -16.09 7.58
CA THR A 117 -9.55 -15.87 6.12
C THR A 117 -9.69 -14.39 5.78
N ILE A 118 -10.55 -13.66 6.50
CA ILE A 118 -10.72 -12.22 6.32
C ILE A 118 -9.42 -11.49 6.65
N GLU A 119 -8.78 -11.83 7.78
CA GLU A 119 -7.52 -11.21 8.20
C GLU A 119 -6.40 -11.42 7.19
N ARG A 120 -6.24 -12.64 6.70
CA ARG A 120 -5.24 -12.96 5.68
C ARG A 120 -5.49 -12.20 4.38
N ASN A 121 -6.74 -12.07 3.95
CA ASN A 121 -7.07 -11.30 2.74
C ASN A 121 -6.76 -9.81 2.91
N ILE A 122 -7.07 -9.22 4.07
CA ILE A 122 -6.73 -7.83 4.40
C ILE A 122 -5.20 -7.64 4.38
N GLU A 123 -4.45 -8.52 5.02
CA GLU A 123 -2.98 -8.46 5.06
C GLU A 123 -2.36 -8.59 3.67
N THR A 124 -2.88 -9.51 2.85
CA THR A 124 -2.42 -9.72 1.47
C THR A 124 -2.64 -8.45 0.62
N THR A 125 -3.83 -7.85 0.70
CA THR A 125 -4.15 -6.62 -0.04
C THR A 125 -3.27 -5.46 0.38
N LEU A 126 -3.12 -5.21 1.69
CA LEU A 126 -2.27 -4.13 2.20
C LEU A 126 -0.80 -4.32 1.82
N THR A 127 -0.32 -5.56 1.81
CA THR A 127 1.05 -5.88 1.37
C THR A 127 1.22 -5.59 -0.11
N PHE A 128 0.28 -6.04 -0.93
CA PHE A 128 0.27 -5.76 -2.37
C PHE A 128 0.28 -4.26 -2.68
N GLU A 129 -0.56 -3.47 -1.99
CA GLU A 129 -0.63 -2.01 -2.18
C GLU A 129 0.72 -1.34 -1.86
N LYS A 130 1.37 -1.74 -0.76
CA LYS A 130 2.70 -1.23 -0.39
C LYS A 130 3.77 -1.59 -1.42
N GLU A 131 3.81 -2.85 -1.86
CA GLU A 131 4.76 -3.29 -2.88
C GLU A 131 4.54 -2.57 -4.21
N TRP A 132 3.29 -2.38 -4.61
CA TRP A 132 2.94 -1.68 -5.84
C TRP A 132 3.35 -0.21 -5.79
N LEU A 133 3.12 0.47 -4.66
CA LEU A 133 3.57 1.86 -4.45
C LEU A 133 5.10 1.98 -4.52
N ASN A 134 5.83 1.06 -3.90
CA ASN A 134 7.29 1.03 -3.97
C ASN A 134 7.78 0.84 -5.41
N LYS A 135 7.19 -0.10 -6.16
CA LYS A 135 7.54 -0.30 -7.58
C LYS A 135 7.23 0.92 -8.45
N LEU A 136 6.12 1.61 -8.18
CA LEU A 136 5.83 2.86 -8.88
C LEU A 136 6.90 3.92 -8.60
N ARG A 137 7.26 4.12 -7.33
CA ARG A 137 8.32 5.06 -6.92
C ARG A 137 9.65 4.74 -7.62
N GLU A 138 10.06 3.47 -7.63
CA GLU A 138 11.27 3.00 -8.32
C GLU A 138 11.22 3.26 -9.82
N ASN A 139 10.14 2.87 -10.50
CA ASN A 139 10.00 3.01 -11.95
C ASN A 139 10.03 4.47 -12.40
N TYR A 140 9.32 5.35 -11.71
CA TYR A 140 9.31 6.78 -12.06
C TYR A 140 10.64 7.45 -11.76
N THR A 141 11.29 7.11 -10.64
CA THR A 141 12.64 7.61 -10.33
C THR A 141 13.65 7.17 -11.40
N SER A 142 13.64 5.89 -11.76
CA SER A 142 14.50 5.36 -12.82
C SER A 142 14.22 6.00 -14.19
N GLY A 143 12.95 6.27 -14.51
CA GLY A 143 12.55 6.95 -15.74
C GLY A 143 13.10 8.38 -15.81
N ALA A 144 12.97 9.13 -14.72
CA ALA A 144 13.52 10.48 -14.60
C ALA A 144 15.05 10.50 -14.75
N ASP A 145 15.75 9.57 -14.10
CA ASP A 145 17.20 9.43 -14.20
C ASP A 145 17.65 9.09 -15.63
N ASN A 146 16.92 8.22 -16.31
CA ASN A 146 17.21 7.86 -17.71
C ASN A 146 16.99 9.05 -18.65
N LEU A 147 15.93 9.84 -18.45
CA LEU A 147 15.69 11.08 -19.20
C LEU A 147 16.82 12.08 -18.99
N ARG A 148 17.31 12.24 -17.75
CA ARG A 148 18.45 13.10 -17.44
C ARG A 148 19.70 12.66 -18.20
N LYS A 149 20.02 11.35 -18.16
CA LYS A 149 21.18 10.78 -18.88
C LYS A 149 21.10 10.99 -20.39
N GLN A 150 19.93 10.79 -21.00
CA GLN A 150 19.75 11.03 -22.44
C GLN A 150 19.94 12.50 -22.81
N TYR A 151 19.44 13.40 -21.96
CA TYR A 151 19.62 14.83 -22.14
C TYR A 151 21.10 15.25 -22.05
N ASP A 152 21.83 14.74 -21.05
CA ASP A 152 23.27 15.01 -20.89
C ASP A 152 24.09 14.47 -22.07
N MET A 153 23.73 13.30 -22.58
CA MET A 153 24.38 12.73 -23.77
C MET A 153 24.15 13.59 -25.02
N MET A 154 22.91 14.06 -25.24
CA MET A 154 22.60 14.93 -26.38
C MET A 154 23.34 16.27 -26.32
N THR A 155 23.41 16.87 -25.13
CA THR A 155 24.15 18.13 -24.94
C THR A 155 25.66 17.95 -25.11
N SER A 156 26.23 16.83 -24.67
CA SER A 156 27.65 16.49 -24.93
C SER A 156 27.93 16.36 -26.43
N LEU A 157 27.12 15.59 -27.15
CA LEU A 157 27.27 15.39 -28.60
C LEU A 157 27.15 16.68 -29.41
N GLN A 158 26.28 17.60 -28.98
CA GLN A 158 26.18 18.94 -29.58
C GLN A 158 27.44 19.78 -29.33
N SER A 159 28.07 19.63 -28.17
CA SER A 159 29.31 20.32 -27.81
C SER A 159 30.48 19.80 -28.66
N GLU A 160 30.61 18.49 -28.83
CA GLU A 160 31.63 17.85 -29.69
C GLU A 160 31.50 18.23 -31.17
N LYS A 161 30.27 18.30 -31.70
CA LYS A 161 30.03 18.77 -33.07
C LYS A 161 30.44 20.24 -33.28
N LYS A 162 30.25 21.11 -32.27
CA LYS A 162 30.70 22.51 -32.32
C LYS A 162 32.23 22.59 -32.34
N GLU A 163 32.94 21.80 -31.53
CA GLU A 163 34.41 21.75 -31.55
C GLU A 163 34.98 21.20 -32.87
N ALA A 164 34.37 20.15 -33.43
CA ALA A 164 34.80 19.57 -34.71
C ALA A 164 34.59 20.53 -35.89
N SER A 165 33.51 21.34 -35.86
CA SER A 165 33.25 22.39 -36.84
C SER A 165 34.24 23.56 -36.71
N ALA A 166 34.61 23.94 -35.48
CA ALA A 166 35.59 25.01 -35.22
C ALA A 166 37.04 24.65 -35.62
N LYS A 167 37.39 23.36 -35.69
CA LYS A 167 38.73 22.86 -36.07
C LYS A 167 38.92 22.62 -37.57
N LYS A 168 37.91 22.77 -38.42
CA LYS A 168 38.06 22.60 -39.88
C LYS A 168 38.77 23.83 -40.47
N PRO A 169 39.95 23.71 -41.11
CA PRO A 169 40.60 24.84 -41.75
C PRO A 169 39.76 25.28 -42.95
N VAL A 170 39.43 26.57 -43.01
CA VAL A 170 38.88 27.20 -44.21
C VAL A 170 39.97 27.13 -45.29
N ALA A 171 39.82 26.18 -46.23
CA ALA A 171 40.67 26.13 -47.42
C ALA A 171 40.49 27.45 -48.19
N LYS A 172 41.59 28.20 -48.37
CA LYS A 172 41.61 29.41 -49.21
C LYS A 172 41.15 29.04 -50.62
N PRO A 173 40.28 29.85 -51.27
CA PRO A 173 40.00 29.68 -52.68
C PRO A 173 41.26 30.03 -53.48
N GLU A 174 41.75 29.07 -54.28
CA GLU A 174 42.75 29.32 -55.31
C GLU A 174 42.15 30.24 -56.37
N THR A 175 42.71 31.46 -56.46
CA THR A 175 42.48 32.37 -57.58
C THR A 175 43.34 31.91 -58.76
N THR A 176 42.71 31.33 -59.78
CA THR A 176 43.35 31.12 -61.08
C THR A 176 43.01 32.29 -62.00
N LYS A 177 44.07 32.92 -62.50
CA LYS A 177 44.08 34.05 -63.46
C LYS A 177 43.54 33.68 -64.83
#